data_AF-A0A1P8F918-F1
#
_entry.id   AF-A0A1P8F918-F1
#
_cell.length_a   1.000
_cell.length_b   1.000
_cell.length_c   1.000
_cell.angle_alpha   90.00
_cell.angle_beta   90.00
_cell.angle_gamma   90.00
#
_symmetry.space_group_name_H-M   'P 1'
#
loop_
_entity.id
_entity.type
_entity.pdbx_description
1 polymer ?
#
loop_
_entity_poly.entity_id
_entity_poly.type
_entity_poly.pdbx_seq_one_letter_code
_entity_poly.pdbx_strand_id
1 'polypeptide(L)'
;MRLRQYDPEKPASYLKLVGSVIHNFGDFHHPEDIIRMVGRDRLTDVTHAPELGEAAIRLYDGGDQRIFQFKESANRGGSFDVLFHGGRLESFRAQLFFEGMLGKPGAFIFSSLRLGPLVSAVVGGKANISFDASSGHFFCHYGNLVISYTSEQEMGIPSISTSVLCRRTCPVDMFSGREQLRFSLP
;
A
#
# COMPACT_ATOMS: atom_id res chain seq x y z
N MET A 1 -8.28 2.73 8.03
CA MET A 1 -8.69 2.42 9.42
C MET A 1 -8.57 0.92 9.71
N ARG A 2 -8.04 0.50 10.88
CA ARG A 2 -8.08 -0.91 11.35
C ARG A 2 -9.23 -1.11 12.32
N LEU A 3 -10.11 -2.04 12.03
CA LEU A 3 -11.27 -2.38 12.82
C LEU A 3 -11.00 -3.70 13.56
N ARG A 4 -10.58 -3.64 14.83
CA ARG A 4 -10.07 -4.81 15.57
C ARG A 4 -10.99 -6.04 15.56
N GLN A 5 -12.30 -5.86 15.42
CA GLN A 5 -13.27 -6.96 15.29
C GLN A 5 -13.09 -7.80 14.02
N TYR A 6 -12.45 -7.25 12.99
CA TYR A 6 -12.10 -7.94 11.74
C TYR A 6 -10.63 -8.38 11.71
N ASP A 7 -9.93 -8.40 12.84
CA ASP A 7 -8.57 -8.92 12.88
C ASP A 7 -8.55 -10.42 12.52
N PRO A 8 -7.71 -10.84 11.56
CA PRO A 8 -7.61 -12.25 11.21
C PRO A 8 -6.93 -13.05 12.34
N GLU A 9 -7.12 -14.36 12.31
CA GLU A 9 -6.57 -15.28 13.31
C GLU A 9 -5.05 -15.20 13.36
N LYS A 10 -4.40 -15.34 12.20
CA LYS A 10 -2.94 -15.36 12.08
C LYS A 10 -2.36 -14.00 11.66
N PRO A 11 -1.12 -13.70 12.07
CA PRO A 11 -0.51 -12.42 11.71
C PRO A 11 -0.01 -12.42 10.26
N ALA A 12 0.02 -11.26 9.60
CA ALA A 12 0.72 -11.00 8.34
C ALA A 12 1.70 -9.85 8.50
N SER A 13 2.84 -9.92 7.81
CA SER A 13 3.82 -8.83 7.81
C SER A 13 3.54 -7.82 6.72
N TYR A 14 3.48 -6.53 7.08
CA TYR A 14 3.28 -5.44 6.13
C TYR A 14 4.40 -5.36 5.09
N LEU A 15 5.65 -5.53 5.51
CA LEU A 15 6.80 -5.47 4.60
C LEU A 15 6.80 -6.62 3.60
N LYS A 16 6.39 -7.82 4.03
CA LYS A 16 6.26 -8.97 3.13
C LYS A 16 5.13 -8.75 2.13
N LEU A 17 3.99 -8.24 2.59
CA LEU A 17 2.86 -7.89 1.73
C LEU A 17 3.28 -6.87 0.65
N VAL A 18 3.79 -5.71 1.08
CA VAL A 18 4.21 -4.63 0.18
C VAL A 18 5.31 -5.10 -0.78
N GLY A 19 6.35 -5.76 -0.26
CA GLY A 19 7.45 -6.26 -1.10
C GLY A 19 6.98 -7.28 -2.13
N SER A 20 6.10 -8.20 -1.74
CA SER A 20 5.59 -9.21 -2.67
C SER A 20 4.69 -8.59 -3.74
N VAL A 21 3.89 -7.58 -3.39
CA VAL A 21 3.09 -6.84 -4.39
C VAL A 21 3.99 -6.11 -5.38
N ILE A 22 5.00 -5.40 -4.89
CA ILE A 22 5.94 -4.67 -5.76
C ILE A 22 6.64 -5.61 -6.76
N HIS A 23 7.08 -6.78 -6.31
CA HIS A 23 7.80 -7.73 -7.16
C HIS A 23 6.92 -8.50 -8.14
N ASN A 24 5.65 -8.76 -7.79
CA ASN A 24 4.75 -9.62 -8.56
C ASN A 24 3.54 -8.84 -9.10
N PHE A 25 3.60 -7.51 -9.17
CA PHE A 25 2.44 -6.65 -9.46
C PHE A 25 1.71 -7.06 -10.75
N GLY A 26 2.48 -7.39 -11.80
CA GLY A 26 1.93 -7.81 -13.09
C GLY A 26 1.37 -9.23 -13.13
N ASP A 27 1.60 -10.04 -12.09
CA ASP A 27 1.19 -11.44 -12.02
C ASP A 27 -0.14 -11.63 -11.28
N PHE A 28 -0.65 -10.59 -10.61
CA PHE A 28 -1.96 -10.62 -9.96
C PHE A 28 -3.07 -10.39 -10.98
N HIS A 29 -3.93 -11.39 -11.14
CA HIS A 29 -5.04 -11.35 -12.07
C HIS A 29 -6.39 -11.24 -11.35
N HIS A 30 -6.47 -11.77 -10.13
CA HIS A 30 -7.66 -11.72 -9.28
C HIS A 30 -7.30 -11.46 -7.80
N PRO A 31 -8.24 -10.95 -6.98
CA PRO A 31 -8.02 -10.77 -5.54
C PRO A 31 -7.56 -12.05 -4.82
N GLU A 32 -8.00 -13.22 -5.28
CA GLU A 32 -7.62 -14.53 -4.77
C GLU A 32 -6.11 -14.79 -4.85
N ASP A 33 -5.40 -14.19 -5.80
CA ASP A 33 -3.96 -14.36 -5.94
C ASP A 33 -3.22 -13.71 -4.76
N ILE A 34 -3.73 -12.58 -4.26
CA ILE A 34 -3.21 -11.93 -3.05
C ILE A 34 -3.53 -12.78 -1.82
N ILE A 35 -4.73 -13.34 -1.74
CA ILE A 35 -5.13 -14.24 -0.64
C ILE A 35 -4.22 -15.48 -0.60
N ARG A 36 -3.91 -16.07 -1.75
CA ARG A 36 -2.98 -17.21 -1.85
C ARG A 36 -1.57 -16.83 -1.43
N MET A 37 -1.10 -15.65 -1.84
CA MET A 37 0.23 -15.14 -1.50
C MET A 37 0.38 -14.89 0.00
N VAL A 38 -0.60 -14.25 0.64
CA VAL A 38 -0.51 -13.90 2.07
C VAL A 38 -0.90 -15.07 2.96
N GLY A 39 -1.97 -15.78 2.61
CA GLY A 39 -2.63 -16.81 3.41
C GLY A 39 -4.04 -16.39 3.82
N ARG A 40 -5.02 -17.27 3.57
CA ARG A 40 -6.45 -17.01 3.84
C ARG A 40 -6.77 -16.71 5.30
N ASP A 41 -6.06 -17.34 6.23
CA ASP A 41 -6.23 -17.17 7.68
C ASP A 41 -5.50 -15.93 8.25
N ARG A 42 -4.84 -15.16 7.38
CA ARG A 42 -4.07 -13.96 7.71
C ARG A 42 -4.69 -12.68 7.17
N LEU A 43 -5.80 -12.80 6.44
CA LEU A 43 -6.54 -11.69 5.85
C LEU A 43 -8.02 -11.83 6.18
N THR A 44 -8.67 -10.70 6.43
CA THR A 44 -10.12 -10.61 6.52
C THR A 44 -10.60 -9.69 5.41
N ASP A 45 -11.49 -10.18 4.54
CA ASP A 45 -12.15 -9.32 3.56
C ASP A 45 -13.16 -8.43 4.29
N VAL A 46 -12.96 -7.12 4.18
CA VAL A 46 -13.80 -6.08 4.81
C VAL A 46 -14.43 -5.18 3.76
N THR A 47 -14.43 -5.56 2.48
CA THR A 47 -14.92 -4.74 1.35
C THR A 47 -16.32 -4.17 1.59
N HIS A 48 -17.19 -4.93 2.24
CA HIS A 48 -18.58 -4.52 2.54
C HIS A 48 -18.83 -4.24 4.03
N ALA A 49 -17.76 -4.00 4.81
CA ALA A 49 -17.91 -3.64 6.21
C ALA A 49 -18.64 -2.28 6.33
N PRO A 50 -19.76 -2.20 7.07
CA PRO A 50 -20.58 -0.98 7.15
C PRO A 50 -19.80 0.21 7.71
N GLU A 51 -18.76 -0.03 8.50
CA GLU A 51 -17.90 1.00 9.09
C GLU A 51 -16.96 1.69 8.10
N LEU A 52 -16.74 1.12 6.91
CA LEU A 52 -15.88 1.73 5.87
C LEU A 52 -16.63 2.75 5.00
N GLY A 53 -17.96 2.79 5.08
CA GLY A 53 -18.82 3.70 4.31
C GLY A 53 -18.86 3.40 2.80
N GLU A 54 -19.83 3.97 2.10
CA GLU A 54 -20.00 3.82 0.64
C GLU A 54 -18.86 4.48 -0.17
N ALA A 55 -18.11 5.41 0.45
CA ALA A 55 -17.09 6.23 -0.21
C ALA A 55 -15.80 5.47 -0.59
N ALA A 56 -15.60 4.26 -0.07
CA ALA A 56 -14.39 3.49 -0.35
C ALA A 56 -14.43 2.78 -1.72
N ILE A 57 -15.64 2.48 -2.23
CA ILE A 57 -15.83 1.69 -3.45
C ILE A 57 -16.06 2.65 -4.63
N ARG A 58 -15.00 2.92 -5.41
CA ARG A 58 -15.11 3.69 -6.66
C ARG A 58 -15.00 2.75 -7.84
N LEU A 59 -16.09 2.03 -8.13
CA LEU A 59 -16.15 1.16 -9.30
C LEU A 59 -16.53 1.99 -10.52
N TYR A 60 -15.63 2.10 -11.49
CA TYR A 60 -16.01 2.30 -12.89
C TYR A 60 -16.41 0.95 -13.48
N ASP A 61 -17.20 0.96 -14.56
CA ASP A 61 -17.73 -0.26 -15.19
C ASP A 61 -16.61 -1.30 -15.44
N GLY A 62 -16.74 -2.47 -14.81
CA GLY A 62 -15.82 -3.60 -14.96
C GLY A 62 -14.64 -3.65 -13.98
N GLY A 63 -14.52 -2.71 -13.04
CA GLY A 63 -13.55 -2.80 -11.93
C GLY A 63 -13.99 -3.78 -10.84
N ASP A 64 -13.04 -4.43 -10.18
CA ASP A 64 -13.24 -5.24 -8.98
C ASP A 64 -12.33 -4.72 -7.85
N GLN A 65 -12.93 -4.04 -6.88
CA GLN A 65 -12.22 -3.46 -5.74
C GLN A 65 -12.44 -4.34 -4.50
N ARG A 66 -11.35 -4.63 -3.77
CA ARG A 66 -11.39 -5.36 -2.51
C ARG A 66 -10.58 -4.66 -1.45
N ILE A 67 -11.10 -4.68 -0.23
CA ILE A 67 -10.42 -4.13 0.94
C ILE A 67 -10.21 -5.27 1.91
N PHE A 68 -8.96 -5.52 2.27
CA PHE A 68 -8.59 -6.55 3.23
C PHE A 68 -7.98 -5.92 4.47
N GLN A 69 -8.24 -6.52 5.62
CA GLN A 69 -7.58 -6.21 6.88
C GLN A 69 -6.57 -7.30 7.24
N PHE A 70 -5.46 -6.89 7.85
CA PHE A 70 -4.45 -7.78 8.40
C PHE A 70 -3.99 -7.30 9.79
N LYS A 71 -3.48 -8.25 10.57
CA LYS A 71 -2.89 -8.00 11.89
C LYS A 71 -1.41 -8.36 11.83
N GLU A 72 -0.49 -7.49 12.26
CA GLU A 72 0.94 -7.83 12.33
C GLU A 72 1.38 -8.17 13.76
N SER A 73 0.78 -7.51 14.75
CA SER A 73 0.91 -7.79 16.17
C SER A 73 -0.32 -7.28 16.92
N ALA A 74 -0.35 -7.36 18.25
CA ALA A 74 -1.47 -6.84 19.05
C ALA A 74 -1.72 -5.34 18.78
N ASN A 75 -0.64 -4.54 18.75
CA ASN A 75 -0.71 -3.08 18.64
C ASN A 75 -0.37 -2.56 17.23
N ARG A 76 -0.27 -3.45 16.24
CA ARG A 76 0.10 -3.09 14.88
C ARG A 76 -0.63 -3.95 13.87
N GLY A 77 -1.25 -3.31 12.89
CA GLY A 77 -1.99 -3.98 11.83
C GLY A 77 -2.54 -2.92 10.89
N GLY A 78 -3.34 -3.31 9.92
CA GLY A 78 -3.95 -2.34 9.04
C GLY A 78 -4.75 -2.95 7.92
N SER A 79 -4.98 -2.14 6.92
CA SER A 79 -5.84 -2.48 5.79
C SER A 79 -5.09 -2.22 4.50
N PHE A 80 -5.46 -2.95 3.46
CA PHE A 80 -5.08 -2.62 2.12
C PHE A 80 -6.25 -2.75 1.18
N ASP A 81 -6.25 -1.85 0.20
CA ASP A 81 -7.17 -1.76 -0.89
C ASP A 81 -6.47 -2.24 -2.16
N VAL A 82 -7.19 -3.01 -2.95
CA VAL A 82 -6.76 -3.41 -4.29
C VAL A 82 -7.87 -3.20 -5.28
N LEU A 83 -7.47 -2.72 -6.46
CA LEU A 83 -8.35 -2.54 -7.60
C LEU A 83 -7.84 -3.37 -8.76
N PHE A 84 -8.70 -4.27 -9.23
CA PHE A 84 -8.49 -5.04 -10.44
C PHE A 84 -9.39 -4.51 -11.54
N HIS A 85 -8.90 -4.51 -12.78
CA HIS A 85 -9.70 -4.20 -13.94
C HIS A 85 -9.10 -4.91 -15.16
N GLY A 86 -9.97 -5.45 -16.02
CA GLY A 86 -9.53 -6.27 -17.16
C GLY A 86 -8.69 -7.49 -16.77
N GLY A 87 -8.92 -8.06 -15.57
CA GLY A 87 -8.18 -9.23 -15.05
C GLY A 87 -6.73 -8.91 -14.67
N ARG A 88 -6.42 -7.67 -14.27
CA ARG A 88 -5.09 -7.24 -13.82
C ARG A 88 -5.20 -6.31 -12.63
N LEU A 89 -4.22 -6.37 -11.73
CA LEU A 89 -4.07 -5.38 -10.67
C LEU A 89 -3.70 -4.01 -11.27
N GLU A 90 -4.50 -2.99 -10.97
CA GLU A 90 -4.25 -1.61 -11.42
C GLU A 90 -3.77 -0.70 -10.30
N SER A 91 -4.24 -0.94 -9.08
CA SER A 91 -3.86 -0.19 -7.89
C SER A 91 -3.78 -1.09 -6.67
N PHE A 92 -2.77 -0.84 -5.84
CA PHE A 92 -2.65 -1.37 -4.50
C PHE A 92 -2.33 -0.24 -3.54
N ARG A 93 -3.08 -0.12 -2.43
CA ARG A 93 -2.82 0.85 -1.38
C ARG A 93 -2.90 0.18 -0.01
N ALA A 94 -1.83 0.20 0.76
CA ALA A 94 -1.78 -0.41 2.08
C ALA A 94 -1.40 0.59 3.18
N GLN A 95 -2.14 0.54 4.28
CA GLN A 95 -1.88 1.31 5.49
C GLN A 95 -1.50 0.38 6.65
N LEU A 96 -0.53 0.80 7.45
CA LEU A 96 -0.11 0.15 8.68
C LEU A 96 -0.27 1.12 9.85
N PHE A 97 -1.13 0.80 10.80
CA PHE A 97 -1.40 1.62 11.99
C PHE A 97 -0.54 1.18 13.18
N PHE A 98 -0.07 2.17 13.94
CA PHE A 98 0.77 1.99 15.13
C PHE A 98 0.01 2.48 16.37
N GLU A 99 -0.54 1.55 17.13
CA GLU A 99 -1.39 1.85 18.28
C GLU A 99 -0.57 1.94 19.58
N GLY A 100 -1.10 2.69 20.55
CA GLY A 100 -0.53 2.84 21.90
C GLY A 100 0.50 3.97 22.03
N MET A 101 1.08 4.10 23.23
CA MET A 101 1.97 5.22 23.58
C MET A 101 3.22 5.32 22.70
N LEU A 102 3.70 4.19 22.18
CA LEU A 102 4.86 4.12 21.29
C LEU A 102 4.48 4.19 19.81
N GLY A 103 3.24 4.53 19.47
CA GLY A 103 2.75 4.53 18.09
C GLY A 103 3.55 5.46 17.18
N LYS A 104 3.69 6.73 17.57
CA LYS A 104 4.40 7.75 16.78
C LYS A 104 5.90 7.44 16.61
N PRO A 105 6.68 7.18 17.67
CA PRO A 105 8.09 6.79 17.49
C PRO A 105 8.22 5.46 16.74
N GLY A 106 7.29 4.51 16.96
CA GLY A 106 7.25 3.23 16.24
C GLY A 106 7.08 3.40 14.73
N ALA A 107 6.14 4.24 14.30
CA ALA A 107 5.91 4.55 12.89
C ALA A 107 7.16 5.20 12.25
N PHE A 108 7.75 6.18 12.93
CA PHE A 108 8.97 6.85 12.45
C PHE A 108 10.14 5.86 12.26
N ILE A 109 10.39 5.02 13.26
CA ILE A 109 11.45 4.00 13.23
C ILE A 109 11.17 2.98 12.13
N PHE A 110 9.93 2.50 12.01
CA PHE A 110 9.56 1.53 10.99
C PHE A 110 9.73 2.10 9.59
N SER A 111 9.28 3.33 9.34
CA SER A 111 9.44 4.01 8.06
C SER A 111 10.93 4.13 7.68
N SER A 112 11.76 4.61 8.61
CA SER A 112 13.17 4.91 8.35
C SER A 112 14.06 3.66 8.26
N LEU A 113 13.84 2.66 9.11
CA LEU A 113 14.74 1.50 9.26
C LEU A 113 14.21 0.21 8.63
N ARG A 114 12.96 0.19 8.17
CA ARG A 114 12.35 -1.00 7.58
C ARG A 114 11.77 -0.73 6.19
N LEU A 115 10.80 0.18 6.07
CA LEU A 115 10.15 0.44 4.78
C LEU A 115 11.08 1.13 3.78
N GLY A 116 11.76 2.20 4.19
CA GLY A 116 12.72 2.89 3.32
C GLY A 116 13.82 1.97 2.77
N PRO A 117 14.47 1.12 3.59
CA PRO A 117 15.40 0.11 3.11
C PRO A 117 14.78 -0.94 2.17
N LEU A 118 13.55 -1.41 2.43
CA LEU A 118 12.83 -2.31 1.52
C LEU A 118 12.67 -1.67 0.14
N VAL A 119 12.11 -0.46 0.08
CA VAL A 119 11.88 0.26 -1.19
C VAL A 119 13.20 0.55 -1.88
N SER A 120 14.21 1.03 -1.14
CA SER A 120 15.55 1.28 -1.67
C SER A 120 16.19 0.03 -2.25
N ALA A 121 15.97 -1.15 -1.67
CA ALA A 121 16.51 -2.41 -2.20
C ALA A 121 15.81 -2.81 -3.50
N VAL A 122 14.49 -2.64 -3.58
CA VAL A 122 13.70 -2.88 -4.80
C VAL A 122 14.20 -1.99 -5.95
N VAL A 123 14.33 -0.69 -5.72
CA VAL A 123 14.61 0.27 -6.80
C VAL A 123 16.10 0.47 -7.08
N GLY A 124 16.98 -0.37 -6.55
CA GLY A 124 18.42 -0.30 -6.82
C GLY A 124 19.16 0.87 -6.15
N GLY A 125 18.60 1.44 -5.08
CA GLY A 125 19.27 2.44 -4.24
C GLY A 125 18.43 3.67 -3.90
N LYS A 126 18.85 4.40 -2.86
CA LYS A 126 18.15 5.61 -2.38
C LYS A 126 18.13 6.76 -3.39
N ALA A 127 19.08 6.80 -4.32
CA ALA A 127 19.15 7.83 -5.35
C ALA A 127 17.94 7.81 -6.32
N ASN A 128 17.24 6.67 -6.38
CA ASN A 128 16.05 6.49 -7.22
C ASN A 128 14.75 6.83 -6.47
N ILE A 129 14.84 7.38 -5.25
CA ILE A 129 13.71 7.80 -4.43
C ILE A 129 13.71 9.32 -4.34
N SER A 130 12.61 9.94 -4.75
CA SER A 130 12.37 11.37 -4.67
C SER A 130 11.41 11.68 -3.52
N PHE A 131 11.52 12.89 -2.97
CA PHE A 131 10.59 13.40 -1.97
C PHE A 131 9.83 14.60 -2.55
N ASP A 132 8.51 14.51 -2.53
CA ASP A 132 7.63 15.64 -2.86
C ASP A 132 7.23 16.35 -1.56
N ALA A 133 7.76 17.55 -1.36
CA ALA A 133 7.49 18.35 -0.18
C ALA A 133 6.04 18.87 -0.11
N SER A 134 5.34 18.97 -1.25
CA SER A 134 3.96 19.48 -1.30
C SER A 134 2.95 18.49 -0.75
N SER A 135 3.13 17.21 -1.07
CA SER A 135 2.31 16.12 -0.56
C SER A 135 2.91 15.44 0.69
N GLY A 136 4.21 15.58 0.93
CA GLY A 136 4.93 14.86 1.98
C GLY A 136 5.16 13.39 1.64
N HIS A 137 5.07 13.00 0.36
CA HIS A 137 5.29 11.63 -0.09
C HIS A 137 6.72 11.42 -0.59
N PHE A 138 7.26 10.24 -0.28
CA PHE A 138 8.37 9.68 -1.04
C PHE A 138 7.80 8.91 -2.23
N PHE A 139 8.47 8.98 -3.37
CA PHE A 139 8.07 8.24 -4.56
C PHE A 139 9.27 7.73 -5.35
N CYS A 140 9.08 6.62 -6.05
CA CYS A 140 10.06 6.05 -6.95
C CYS A 140 9.38 5.30 -8.10
N HIS A 141 10.15 5.05 -9.15
CA HIS A 141 9.72 4.25 -10.30
C HIS A 141 10.42 2.90 -10.28
N TYR A 142 9.67 1.84 -10.56
CA TYR A 142 10.20 0.49 -10.69
C TYR A 142 9.54 -0.19 -11.89
N GLY A 143 10.27 -0.31 -12.99
CA GLY A 143 9.70 -0.77 -14.26
C GLY A 143 8.56 0.16 -14.72
N ASN A 144 7.35 -0.39 -14.86
CA ASN A 144 6.13 0.36 -15.19
C ASN A 144 5.34 0.81 -13.94
N LEU A 145 5.88 0.66 -12.74
CA LEU A 145 5.20 1.00 -11.49
C LEU A 145 5.64 2.38 -10.98
N VAL A 146 4.69 3.04 -10.32
CA VAL A 146 4.93 4.18 -9.44
C VAL A 146 4.65 3.70 -8.03
N ILE A 147 5.66 3.79 -7.16
CA ILE A 147 5.56 3.43 -5.76
C ILE A 147 5.63 4.75 -4.98
N SER A 148 4.66 5.00 -4.12
CA SER A 148 4.70 6.13 -3.19
C SER A 148 4.47 5.66 -1.77
N TYR A 149 5.10 6.32 -0.81
CA TYR A 149 4.87 6.03 0.60
C TYR A 149 5.06 7.28 1.47
N THR A 150 4.32 7.33 2.57
CA THR A 150 4.41 8.41 3.55
C THR A 150 4.07 7.94 4.95
N SER A 151 4.43 8.75 5.95
CA SER A 151 3.93 8.60 7.31
C SER A 151 2.81 9.61 7.50
N GLU A 152 1.63 9.15 7.88
CA GLU A 152 0.45 9.99 8.07
C GLU A 152 -0.16 9.75 9.46
N GLN A 153 -1.24 10.46 9.76
CA GLN A 153 -2.01 10.25 10.98
C GLN A 153 -3.49 10.17 10.61
N GLU A 154 -4.12 9.05 10.92
CA GLU A 154 -5.54 8.81 10.64
C GLU A 154 -6.30 8.75 11.97
N MET A 155 -7.25 9.68 12.17
CA MET A 155 -8.01 9.82 13.42
C MET A 155 -7.11 9.84 14.68
N GLY A 156 -5.95 10.50 14.58
CA GLY A 156 -4.99 10.58 15.69
C GLY A 156 -4.07 9.36 15.83
N ILE A 157 -4.25 8.29 15.05
CA ILE A 157 -3.39 7.10 15.07
C ILE A 157 -2.28 7.25 14.01
N PRO A 158 -1.00 7.19 14.40
CA PRO A 158 0.11 7.19 13.45
C PRO A 158 0.04 6.01 12.50
N SER A 159 0.24 6.26 11.21
CA SER A 159 0.24 5.22 10.20
C SER A 159 1.30 5.42 9.13
N ILE A 160 1.61 4.34 8.44
CA ILE A 160 2.43 4.35 7.23
C ILE A 160 1.55 3.92 6.07
N SER A 161 1.54 4.69 5.00
CA SER A 161 0.79 4.44 3.80
C SER A 161 1.75 4.16 2.66
N THR A 162 1.48 3.10 1.90
CA THR A 162 2.19 2.76 0.67
C THR A 162 1.17 2.57 -0.44
N SER A 163 1.41 3.19 -1.59
CA SER A 163 0.62 3.01 -2.81
C SER A 163 1.52 2.52 -3.94
N VAL A 164 1.01 1.57 -4.72
CA VAL A 164 1.65 1.05 -5.92
C VAL A 164 0.64 1.13 -7.05
N LEU A 165 0.99 1.87 -8.09
CA LEU A 165 0.14 2.11 -9.26
C LEU A 165 0.89 1.74 -10.53
N CYS A 166 0.16 1.25 -11.54
CA CYS A 166 0.73 1.17 -12.87
C CYS A 166 0.83 2.58 -13.49
N ARG A 167 1.97 2.92 -14.10
CA ARG A 167 2.18 4.23 -14.75
C ARG A 167 1.14 4.54 -15.83
N ARG A 168 0.57 3.52 -16.47
CA ARG A 168 -0.49 3.68 -17.48
C ARG A 168 -1.84 4.07 -16.87
N THR A 169 -2.05 3.79 -15.59
CA THR A 169 -3.28 4.09 -14.84
C THR A 169 -3.12 5.26 -13.87
N CYS A 170 -1.92 5.84 -13.76
CA CYS A 170 -1.70 7.06 -12.97
C CYS A 170 -2.43 8.26 -13.60
N PRO A 171 -3.22 9.02 -12.83
CA PRO A 171 -3.75 10.31 -13.28
C PRO A 171 -2.61 11.23 -13.71
N VAL A 172 -2.75 11.88 -14.85
CA VAL A 172 -1.75 12.83 -15.41
C VAL A 172 -1.42 13.95 -14.41
N ASP A 173 -2.37 14.27 -13.52
CA ASP A 173 -2.28 15.35 -12.54
C ASP A 173 -1.56 14.96 -11.23
N MET A 174 -1.20 13.68 -11.03
CA MET A 174 -0.35 13.29 -9.89
C MET A 174 1.10 13.74 -10.06
N PHE A 175 1.51 14.15 -11.27
CA PHE A 175 2.87 14.60 -11.56
C PHE A 175 2.82 16.02 -12.10
N SER A 176 2.84 17.00 -11.20
CA SER A 176 2.87 18.44 -11.54
C SER A 176 4.20 18.91 -12.15
N GLY A 177 5.21 18.02 -12.30
CA GLY A 177 6.50 18.33 -12.90
C GLY A 177 6.87 17.45 -14.08
N ARG A 178 7.01 18.03 -15.28
CA ARG A 178 7.56 17.37 -16.49
C ARG A 178 8.95 16.74 -16.27
N GLU A 179 9.66 17.11 -15.21
CA GLU A 179 10.99 16.60 -14.87
C GLU A 179 10.98 15.26 -14.12
N GLN A 180 9.87 14.89 -13.46
CA GLN A 180 9.77 13.64 -12.69
C GLN A 180 9.54 12.40 -13.58
N LEU A 181 9.22 12.59 -14.86
CA LEU A 181 9.01 11.51 -15.83
C LEU A 181 10.32 10.97 -16.46
N ARG A 182 11.49 11.54 -16.12
CA ARG A 182 12.75 11.34 -16.86
C ARG A 182 13.63 10.16 -16.41
N PHE A 183 13.33 9.48 -15.32
CA PHE A 183 14.16 8.35 -14.89
C PHE A 183 13.42 7.03 -15.11
N SER A 184 13.62 6.46 -16.30
CA SER A 184 13.64 5.02 -16.60
C SER A 184 13.65 4.82 -18.13
N LEU A 185 14.82 4.90 -18.75
CA LEU A 185 15.10 4.13 -19.97
C LEU A 185 16.54 3.59 -19.83
N PRO A 186 16.79 2.29 -20.08
CA PRO A 186 18.12 1.84 -20.47
C PRO A 186 18.53 2.46 -21.81
#